data_AF-A0A383EK14-F1
#
_entry.id   AF-A0A383EK14-F1
#
_cell.length_a   1.000
_cell.length_b   1.000
_cell.length_c   1.000
_cell.angle_alpha   90.00
_cell.angle_beta   90.00
_cell.angle_gamma   90.00
#
_symmetry.space_group_name_H-M   'P 1'
#
loop_
_entity.id
_entity.type
_entity.pdbx_description
1 polymer ?
#
loop_
_entity_poly.entity_id
_entity_poly.type
_entity_poly.pdbx_seq_one_letter_code
_entity_poly.pdbx_strand_id
1 'polypeptide(L)'
;TRKHRSGSVSTYEFVRSVQLDSQSVATAQLEASALVFTSDQSWGEVDQEALTPGRGDVTVSFDEADLPGPVSLAVASRDSAGEGGRLVVFGDSDFATDGYFDMQGNGDLALNAISWLAEDEQLISIRPREAGFRPISLSESQSEWLFWFTIIVYPGVIAALGFFVVSRGGRWSVKDLVGATVGVALSLGVVALLNILGDRYHKRIDVSEDNRFTLASQSVDVLDELTESG
;
A
#
# COMPACT_ATOMS: atom_id res chain seq x y z
N THR A 1 -1.34 -21.05 -12.39
CA THR A 1 -2.73 -20.54 -12.56
C THR A 1 -3.64 -20.69 -11.34
N ARG A 2 -3.15 -20.86 -10.09
CA ARG A 2 -4.01 -21.09 -8.90
C ARG A 2 -3.87 -20.04 -7.78
N LYS A 3 -3.26 -18.89 -8.04
CA LYS A 3 -2.91 -17.89 -7.01
C LYS A 3 -3.79 -16.63 -6.99
N HIS A 4 -4.50 -16.33 -8.08
CA HIS A 4 -5.36 -15.13 -8.19
C HIS A 4 -6.87 -15.44 -8.01
N ARG A 5 -7.22 -16.65 -7.58
CA ARG A 5 -8.62 -17.00 -7.23
C ARG A 5 -9.09 -16.40 -5.89
N SER A 6 -8.17 -15.85 -5.11
CA SER A 6 -8.48 -15.05 -3.93
C SER A 6 -8.18 -13.61 -4.31
N GLY A 7 -9.23 -12.78 -4.45
CA GLY A 7 -9.14 -11.40 -4.90
C GLY A 7 -7.99 -10.66 -4.24
N SER A 8 -6.96 -10.36 -5.04
CA SER A 8 -5.96 -9.37 -4.69
C SER A 8 -6.65 -8.01 -4.79
N VAL A 9 -6.72 -7.31 -3.66
CA VAL A 9 -7.28 -5.96 -3.59
C VAL A 9 -6.23 -5.01 -4.16
N SER A 10 -6.57 -4.25 -5.18
CA SER A 10 -5.88 -2.99 -5.49
C SER A 10 -6.87 -1.87 -5.15
N THR A 11 -6.42 -0.89 -4.37
CA THR A 11 -7.27 0.22 -3.89
C THR A 11 -6.85 1.50 -4.58
N TYR A 12 -7.78 2.15 -5.29
CA TYR A 12 -7.57 3.48 -5.87
C TYR A 12 -8.84 4.31 -5.72
N GLU A 13 -8.66 5.58 -5.38
CA GLU A 13 -9.73 6.58 -5.39
C GLU A 13 -9.96 7.02 -6.84
N PHE A 14 -11.23 7.13 -7.28
CA PHE A 14 -11.62 7.65 -8.59
C PHE A 14 -11.15 6.89 -9.86
N VAL A 15 -10.82 5.60 -9.75
CA VAL A 15 -10.57 4.75 -10.93
C VAL A 15 -11.78 4.78 -11.87
N ARG A 16 -11.57 4.95 -13.18
CA ARG A 16 -12.68 4.94 -14.15
C ARG A 16 -13.08 3.51 -14.49
N SER A 17 -14.39 3.29 -14.65
CA SER A 17 -14.87 2.01 -15.16
C SER A 17 -14.56 1.87 -16.65
N VAL A 18 -14.25 0.63 -17.06
CA VAL A 18 -14.01 0.27 -18.46
C VAL A 18 -14.91 -0.89 -18.82
N GLN A 19 -15.82 -0.66 -19.77
CA GLN A 19 -16.85 -1.62 -20.18
C GLN A 19 -16.66 -2.04 -21.63
N LEU A 20 -16.99 -3.30 -21.91
CA LEU A 20 -16.98 -3.84 -23.27
C LEU A 20 -18.30 -3.54 -23.96
N ASP A 21 -18.23 -2.91 -25.13
CA ASP A 21 -19.37 -2.85 -26.04
C ASP A 21 -19.46 -4.15 -26.85
N SER A 22 -20.39 -5.02 -26.45
CA SER A 22 -20.64 -6.31 -27.10
C SER A 22 -20.93 -6.22 -28.60
N GLN A 23 -21.57 -5.13 -29.08
CA GLN A 23 -21.87 -4.95 -30.50
C GLN A 23 -20.60 -4.65 -31.30
N SER A 24 -19.75 -3.78 -30.77
CA SER A 24 -18.45 -3.47 -31.36
C SER A 24 -17.51 -4.67 -31.37
N VAL A 25 -17.47 -5.46 -30.29
CA VAL A 25 -16.66 -6.69 -30.19
C VAL A 25 -17.08 -7.71 -31.26
N ALA A 26 -18.39 -7.92 -31.44
CA ALA A 26 -18.90 -8.84 -32.44
C ALA A 26 -18.64 -8.35 -33.88
N THR A 27 -18.85 -7.06 -34.13
CA THR A 27 -18.66 -6.44 -35.47
C THR A 27 -17.20 -6.49 -35.91
N ALA A 28 -16.28 -6.20 -34.99
CA ALA A 28 -14.85 -6.21 -35.25
C ALA A 28 -14.21 -7.61 -35.13
N GLN A 29 -15.00 -8.66 -34.87
CA GLN A 29 -14.52 -10.03 -34.67
C GLN A 29 -13.39 -10.12 -33.64
N LEU A 30 -13.59 -9.46 -32.50
CA LEU A 30 -12.61 -9.43 -31.41
C LEU A 30 -12.96 -10.48 -30.34
N GLU A 31 -11.93 -11.10 -29.77
CA GLU A 31 -12.04 -11.75 -28.47
C GLU A 31 -11.69 -10.74 -27.39
N ALA A 32 -12.64 -10.42 -26.51
CA ALA A 32 -12.46 -9.46 -25.44
C ALA A 32 -12.84 -10.02 -24.08
N SER A 33 -12.10 -9.64 -23.04
CA SER A 33 -12.32 -10.09 -21.67
C SER A 33 -12.01 -8.98 -20.67
N ALA A 34 -12.85 -8.84 -19.65
CA ALA A 34 -12.57 -7.98 -18.50
C ALA A 34 -11.58 -8.67 -17.55
N LEU A 35 -10.57 -7.92 -17.10
CA LEU A 35 -9.43 -8.44 -16.34
C LEU A 35 -9.51 -8.12 -14.85
N VAL A 36 -9.97 -6.91 -14.52
CA VAL A 36 -9.98 -6.37 -13.16
C VAL A 36 -11.37 -5.89 -12.83
N PHE A 37 -11.85 -6.25 -11.64
CA PHE A 37 -13.19 -5.91 -11.16
C PHE A 37 -13.10 -5.27 -9.77
N THR A 38 -14.02 -4.35 -9.49
CA THR A 38 -14.28 -3.87 -8.12
C THR A 38 -14.94 -4.95 -7.27
N SER A 39 -15.10 -4.68 -5.98
CA SER A 39 -15.84 -5.56 -5.08
C SER A 39 -17.36 -5.48 -5.31
N ASP A 40 -18.09 -6.49 -4.83
CA ASP A 40 -19.56 -6.51 -4.87
C ASP A 40 -20.21 -5.40 -4.00
N GLN A 41 -19.44 -4.74 -3.13
CA GLN A 41 -19.91 -3.63 -2.29
C GLN A 41 -19.54 -2.26 -2.85
N SER A 42 -18.86 -2.22 -3.99
CA SER A 42 -18.49 -0.98 -4.68
C SER A 42 -19.58 -0.55 -5.64
N TRP A 43 -19.59 0.73 -6.02
CA TRP A 43 -20.38 1.23 -7.14
C TRP A 43 -19.52 2.18 -8.00
N GLY A 44 -19.91 2.36 -9.25
CA GLY A 44 -19.38 3.38 -10.13
C GLY A 44 -20.26 4.62 -10.06
N GLU A 45 -19.77 5.66 -9.40
CA GLU A 45 -20.42 6.97 -9.30
C GLU A 45 -20.52 7.63 -10.67
N VAL A 46 -21.73 8.06 -11.04
CA VAL A 46 -21.96 8.77 -12.31
C VAL A 46 -21.95 10.29 -12.11
N ASP A 47 -22.31 10.78 -10.92
CA ASP A 47 -22.31 12.22 -10.62
C ASP A 47 -20.90 12.75 -10.33
N GLN A 48 -20.30 13.38 -11.33
CA GLN A 48 -18.99 14.03 -11.20
C GLN A 48 -19.02 15.27 -10.28
N GLU A 49 -20.19 15.90 -10.09
CA GLU A 49 -20.31 17.04 -9.18
C GLU A 49 -20.12 16.59 -7.73
N ALA A 50 -20.62 15.40 -7.38
CA ALA A 50 -20.44 14.79 -6.06
C ALA A 50 -18.98 14.45 -5.73
N LEU A 51 -18.13 14.27 -6.75
CA LEU A 51 -16.72 13.91 -6.61
C LEU A 51 -15.75 15.11 -6.65
N THR A 52 -16.25 16.35 -6.81
CA THR A 52 -15.39 17.54 -6.95
C THR A 52 -15.10 18.21 -5.59
N PRO A 53 -13.84 18.28 -5.14
CA PRO A 53 -13.50 18.91 -3.86
C PRO A 53 -13.86 20.40 -3.82
N GLY A 54 -14.51 20.85 -2.74
CA GLY A 54 -14.77 22.28 -2.47
C GLY A 54 -16.14 22.81 -2.89
N ARG A 55 -17.06 21.96 -3.39
CA ARG A 55 -18.46 22.32 -3.66
C ARG A 55 -19.42 21.69 -2.63
N GLY A 56 -19.43 22.24 -1.42
CA GLY A 56 -20.46 21.92 -0.41
C GLY A 56 -20.40 20.51 0.18
N ASP A 57 -21.29 20.28 1.14
CA ASP A 57 -21.41 19.05 1.93
C ASP A 57 -22.17 17.98 1.12
N VAL A 58 -21.60 17.57 -0.03
CA VAL A 58 -22.18 16.50 -0.84
C VAL A 58 -21.77 15.17 -0.22
N THR A 59 -22.73 14.50 0.41
CA THR A 59 -22.52 13.14 0.91
C THR A 59 -22.61 12.18 -0.27
N VAL A 60 -21.48 11.56 -0.63
CA VAL A 60 -21.43 10.52 -1.66
C VAL A 60 -22.24 9.32 -1.18
N SER A 61 -23.28 8.95 -1.91
CA SER A 61 -24.18 7.84 -1.58
C SER A 61 -24.69 7.19 -2.85
N PHE A 62 -24.80 5.86 -2.85
CA PHE A 62 -25.33 5.11 -3.99
C PHE A 62 -26.74 5.60 -4.39
N ASP A 63 -26.88 5.98 -5.66
CA ASP A 63 -28.14 6.40 -6.25
C ASP A 63 -28.66 5.39 -7.29
N GLU A 64 -29.81 5.68 -7.91
CA GLU A 64 -30.43 4.78 -8.91
C GLU A 64 -29.70 4.83 -10.27
N ALA A 65 -28.93 5.89 -10.53
CA ALA A 65 -28.21 6.09 -11.78
C ALA A 65 -26.81 5.43 -11.77
N ASP A 66 -26.30 5.15 -10.58
CA ASP A 66 -25.02 4.52 -10.34
C ASP A 66 -24.93 3.08 -10.84
N LEU A 67 -23.70 2.68 -11.13
CA LEU A 67 -23.39 1.32 -11.57
C LEU A 67 -23.08 0.43 -10.36
N PRO A 68 -23.96 -0.51 -9.97
CA PRO A 68 -23.65 -1.41 -8.87
C PRO A 68 -22.47 -2.34 -9.22
N GLY A 69 -21.63 -2.61 -8.24
CA GLY A 69 -20.52 -3.54 -8.37
C GLY A 69 -20.96 -4.99 -8.57
N PRO A 70 -20.06 -5.86 -9.07
CA PRO A 70 -18.67 -5.57 -9.44
C PRO A 70 -18.55 -4.88 -10.81
N VAL A 71 -17.79 -3.79 -10.86
CA VAL A 71 -17.55 -2.97 -12.06
C VAL A 71 -16.19 -3.28 -12.65
N SER A 72 -16.11 -3.48 -13.97
CA SER A 72 -14.85 -3.71 -14.67
C SER A 72 -13.99 -2.44 -14.71
N LEU A 73 -12.71 -2.58 -14.42
CA LEU A 73 -11.71 -1.50 -14.39
C LEU A 73 -10.63 -1.64 -15.47
N ALA A 74 -10.53 -2.83 -16.06
CA ALA A 74 -9.59 -3.10 -17.13
C ALA A 74 -10.12 -4.16 -18.08
N VAL A 75 -9.88 -3.99 -19.37
CA VAL A 75 -10.28 -4.92 -20.43
C VAL A 75 -9.11 -5.22 -21.34
N ALA A 76 -9.03 -6.46 -21.82
CA ALA A 76 -8.14 -6.85 -22.89
C ALA A 76 -8.96 -7.31 -24.09
N SER A 77 -8.51 -6.97 -25.29
CA SER A 77 -9.07 -7.47 -26.55
C SER A 77 -7.98 -7.85 -27.52
N ARG A 78 -8.26 -8.87 -28.32
CA ARG A 78 -7.40 -9.32 -29.43
C ARG A 78 -8.27 -9.69 -30.61
N ASP A 79 -7.67 -9.71 -31.79
CA ASP A 79 -8.32 -10.27 -32.97
C ASP A 79 -8.62 -11.77 -32.78
N SER A 80 -9.83 -12.21 -33.16
CA SER A 80 -10.26 -13.62 -32.98
C SER A 80 -9.51 -14.59 -33.88
N ALA A 81 -9.03 -14.14 -35.05
CA ALA A 81 -8.22 -14.98 -35.93
C ALA A 81 -6.76 -15.08 -35.43
N GLY A 82 -6.36 -14.22 -34.49
CA GLY A 82 -5.01 -14.21 -33.91
C GLY A 82 -3.95 -13.61 -34.83
N GLU A 83 -4.36 -13.00 -35.95
CA GLU A 83 -3.46 -12.34 -36.91
C GLU A 83 -3.44 -10.80 -36.73
N GLY A 84 -4.38 -10.27 -35.95
CA GLY A 84 -4.49 -8.85 -35.63
C GLY A 84 -3.86 -8.46 -34.29
N GLY A 85 -3.81 -7.16 -34.04
CA GLY A 85 -3.19 -6.60 -32.84
C GLY A 85 -3.95 -6.91 -31.54
N ARG A 86 -3.25 -6.70 -30.43
CA ARG A 86 -3.77 -6.82 -29.07
C ARG A 86 -3.93 -5.43 -28.46
N LEU A 87 -4.93 -5.27 -27.61
CA LEU A 87 -5.20 -4.04 -26.87
C LEU A 87 -5.50 -4.38 -25.42
N VAL A 88 -4.93 -3.61 -24.50
CA VAL A 88 -5.31 -3.63 -23.08
C VAL A 88 -5.61 -2.19 -22.67
N VAL A 89 -6.74 -1.99 -22.00
CA VAL A 89 -7.18 -0.68 -21.52
C VAL A 89 -7.38 -0.77 -20.02
N PHE A 90 -6.75 0.16 -19.29
CA PHE A 90 -6.94 0.35 -17.85
C PHE A 90 -7.66 1.68 -17.61
N GLY A 91 -8.55 1.71 -16.63
CA GLY A 91 -9.30 2.91 -16.25
C GLY A 91 -8.49 3.97 -15.50
N ASP A 92 -7.24 3.67 -15.16
CA ASP A 92 -6.33 4.53 -14.42
C ASP A 92 -4.87 4.12 -14.71
N SER A 93 -3.93 5.08 -14.66
CA SER A 93 -2.50 4.86 -14.92
C SER A 93 -1.64 4.80 -13.67
N ASP A 94 -2.15 5.26 -12.52
CA ASP A 94 -1.37 5.41 -11.29
C ASP A 94 -0.87 4.06 -10.77
N PHE A 95 -1.57 2.96 -11.07
CA PHE A 95 -1.10 1.61 -10.75
C PHE A 95 0.27 1.28 -11.32
N ALA A 96 0.66 1.91 -12.43
CA ALA A 96 1.95 1.70 -13.09
C ALA A 96 3.02 2.73 -12.69
N THR A 97 2.72 3.65 -11.77
CA THR A 97 3.69 4.65 -11.27
C THR A 97 4.55 4.08 -10.15
N ASP A 98 5.77 4.61 -9.98
CA ASP A 98 6.74 4.14 -8.97
C ASP A 98 6.15 4.05 -7.55
N GLY A 99 5.27 4.99 -7.18
CA GLY A 99 4.63 5.01 -5.86
C GLY A 99 3.71 3.81 -5.59
N TYR A 100 3.16 3.20 -6.63
CA TYR A 100 2.18 2.12 -6.53
C TYR A 100 2.65 0.81 -7.19
N PHE A 101 3.76 0.83 -7.93
CA PHE A 101 4.25 -0.30 -8.71
C PHE A 101 4.49 -1.55 -7.85
N ASP A 102 5.13 -1.38 -6.69
CA ASP A 102 5.45 -2.49 -5.78
C ASP A 102 4.29 -2.89 -4.86
N MET A 103 3.14 -2.21 -4.95
CA MET A 103 1.98 -2.50 -4.11
C MET A 103 1.09 -3.58 -4.74
N GLN A 104 0.61 -4.52 -3.91
CA GLN A 104 -0.55 -5.38 -4.17
C GLN A 104 -0.63 -6.09 -5.54
N GLY A 105 0.50 -6.27 -6.24
CA GLY A 105 0.58 -6.94 -7.55
C GLY A 105 0.43 -6.02 -8.77
N ASN A 106 0.50 -4.69 -8.61
CA ASN A 106 0.34 -3.74 -9.70
C ASN A 106 1.44 -3.84 -10.75
N GLY A 107 2.71 -3.89 -10.33
CA GLY A 107 3.84 -4.06 -11.24
C GLY A 107 3.79 -5.40 -11.98
N ASP A 108 3.31 -6.46 -11.32
CA ASP A 108 3.05 -7.75 -11.97
C ASP A 108 1.96 -7.62 -13.04
N LEU A 109 0.85 -6.94 -12.74
CA LEU A 109 -0.24 -6.72 -13.69
C LEU A 109 0.23 -5.90 -14.91
N ALA A 110 0.93 -4.80 -14.69
CA ALA A 110 1.46 -3.94 -15.74
C ALA A 110 2.40 -4.70 -16.67
N LEU A 111 3.35 -5.45 -16.10
CA LEU A 111 4.32 -6.18 -16.88
C LEU A 111 3.71 -7.40 -17.59
N ASN A 112 2.75 -8.10 -16.97
CA ASN A 112 2.01 -9.17 -17.66
C ASN A 112 1.19 -8.62 -18.84
N ALA A 113 0.59 -7.43 -18.70
CA ALA A 113 -0.12 -6.78 -19.80
C ALA A 113 0.83 -6.43 -20.95
N ILE A 114 2.00 -5.85 -20.66
CA ILE A 114 3.02 -5.53 -21.67
C ILE A 114 3.54 -6.80 -22.36
N SER A 115 3.86 -7.85 -21.60
CA SER A 115 4.30 -9.14 -22.16
C SER A 115 3.23 -9.75 -23.07
N TRP A 116 1.95 -9.68 -22.67
CA TRP A 116 0.85 -10.15 -23.50
C TRP A 116 0.67 -9.32 -24.78
N LEU A 117 0.82 -8.00 -24.69
CA LEU A 117 0.76 -7.09 -25.85
C LEU A 117 1.92 -7.31 -26.84
N ALA A 118 3.09 -7.70 -26.34
CA ALA A 118 4.27 -7.97 -27.16
C ALA A 118 4.26 -9.34 -27.87
N GLU A 119 3.16 -10.10 -27.79
CA GLU A 119 3.02 -11.47 -28.32
C GLU A 119 4.04 -12.48 -27.78
N ASP A 120 4.77 -12.12 -26.73
CA ASP A 120 5.77 -12.97 -26.12
C ASP A 120 5.15 -13.83 -25.00
N GLU A 121 4.30 -14.77 -25.41
CA GLU A 121 3.63 -15.71 -24.51
C GLU A 121 4.63 -16.63 -23.77
N GLN A 122 5.87 -16.73 -24.26
CA GLN A 122 6.97 -17.45 -23.60
C GLN A 122 7.64 -16.61 -22.50
N LEU A 123 7.55 -15.27 -22.57
CA LEU A 123 7.93 -14.32 -21.51
C LEU A 123 6.84 -14.06 -20.48
N ILE A 124 5.74 -14.83 -20.45
CA ILE A 124 4.95 -15.01 -19.21
C ILE A 124 5.81 -15.84 -18.23
N SER A 125 6.96 -15.28 -17.87
CA SER A 125 7.91 -15.86 -16.96
C SER A 125 7.26 -15.84 -15.58
N ILE A 126 7.21 -17.01 -14.95
CA ILE A 126 7.02 -17.06 -13.51
C ILE A 126 8.28 -16.42 -12.93
N ARG A 127 8.24 -15.11 -12.67
CA ARG A 127 9.34 -14.41 -11.99
C ARG A 127 9.72 -15.20 -10.73
N PRO A 128 11.03 -15.34 -10.42
CA PRO A 128 11.46 -15.87 -9.15
C PRO A 128 10.71 -15.14 -8.03
N ARG A 129 10.22 -15.88 -7.05
CA ARG A 129 9.54 -15.29 -5.89
C ARG A 129 10.52 -14.36 -5.19
N GLU A 130 10.44 -13.07 -5.45
CA GLU A 130 10.90 -12.10 -4.49
C GLU A 130 10.04 -12.31 -3.23
N ALA A 131 10.67 -12.23 -2.06
CA ALA A 131 9.94 -12.27 -0.81
C ALA A 131 9.08 -11.00 -0.74
N GLY A 132 7.91 -11.03 -1.38
CA GLY A 132 7.02 -9.89 -1.46
C GLY A 132 6.72 -9.39 -0.05
N PHE A 133 6.73 -8.07 0.09
CA PHE A 133 6.32 -7.42 1.32
C PHE A 133 4.89 -7.88 1.61
N ARG A 134 4.73 -8.73 2.62
CA ARG A 134 3.42 -9.15 3.13
C ARG A 134 3.17 -8.32 4.36
N PRO A 135 2.62 -7.11 4.23
CA PRO A 135 2.23 -6.35 5.40
C PRO A 135 1.25 -7.23 6.18
N ILE A 136 1.48 -7.34 7.47
CA ILE A 136 0.54 -8.02 8.35
C ILE A 136 -0.68 -7.11 8.42
N SER A 137 -1.72 -7.45 7.66
CA SER A 137 -3.02 -6.81 7.79
C SER A 137 -3.65 -7.34 9.07
N LEU A 138 -3.57 -6.54 10.13
CA LEU A 138 -4.22 -6.82 11.40
C LEU A 138 -5.70 -6.43 11.28
N SER A 139 -6.60 -7.28 11.79
CA SER A 139 -7.98 -6.82 12.01
C SER A 139 -7.99 -5.70 13.06
N GLU A 140 -9.02 -4.85 13.05
CA GLU A 140 -9.20 -3.82 14.10
C GLU A 140 -9.07 -4.41 15.50
N SER A 141 -9.71 -5.57 15.73
CA SER A 141 -9.63 -6.29 17.01
C SER A 141 -8.22 -6.80 17.36
N GLN A 142 -7.42 -7.20 16.37
CA GLN A 142 -6.04 -7.62 16.60
C GLN A 142 -5.13 -6.43 16.92
N SER A 143 -5.33 -5.31 16.22
CA SER A 143 -4.61 -4.06 16.48
C SER A 143 -4.92 -3.52 17.88
N GLU A 144 -6.19 -3.50 18.27
CA GLU A 144 -6.64 -3.05 19.60
C GLU A 144 -6.05 -3.93 20.72
N TRP A 145 -6.07 -5.25 20.54
CA TRP A 145 -5.47 -6.16 21.52
C TRP A 145 -3.96 -5.95 21.65
N LEU A 146 -3.25 -5.80 20.53
CA LEU A 146 -1.80 -5.54 20.52
C LEU A 146 -1.46 -4.21 21.18
N PHE A 147 -2.26 -3.17 20.96
CA PHE A 147 -2.12 -1.86 21.62
C PHE A 147 -2.23 -2.00 23.14
N TRP A 148 -3.33 -2.57 23.64
CA TRP A 148 -3.54 -2.73 25.08
C TRP A 148 -2.48 -3.63 25.71
N PHE A 149 -2.10 -4.71 25.03
CA PHE A 149 -1.10 -5.64 25.55
C PHE A 149 0.28 -4.99 25.66
N THR A 150 0.73 -4.31 24.60
CA THR A 150 2.11 -3.78 24.51
C THR A 150 2.30 -2.51 25.32
N ILE A 151 1.27 -1.66 25.42
CA ILE A 151 1.38 -0.34 26.08
C ILE A 151 0.91 -0.38 27.53
N ILE A 152 -0.11 -1.18 27.84
CA ILE A 152 -0.73 -1.17 29.18
C ILE A 152 -0.36 -2.44 29.95
N VAL A 153 -0.67 -3.62 29.40
CA VAL A 153 -0.53 -4.88 30.14
C VAL A 153 0.94 -5.20 30.44
N TYR A 154 1.80 -5.20 29.42
CA TYR A 154 3.20 -5.59 29.59
C TYR A 154 3.97 -4.64 30.52
N PRO A 155 3.95 -3.29 30.34
CA PRO A 155 4.55 -2.37 31.28
C PRO A 155 3.88 -2.41 32.66
N GLY A 156 2.55 -2.59 32.70
CA GLY A 156 1.77 -2.67 33.94
C GLY A 156 2.14 -3.88 34.80
N VAL A 157 2.37 -5.05 34.20
CA VAL A 157 2.84 -6.24 34.89
C VAL A 157 4.23 -6.03 35.48
N ILE A 158 5.15 -5.43 34.73
CA ILE A 158 6.50 -5.11 35.22
C ILE A 158 6.43 -4.15 36.41
N ALA A 159 5.63 -3.08 36.30
CA ALA A 159 5.42 -2.12 37.38
C ALA A 159 4.78 -2.77 38.62
N ALA A 160 3.78 -3.62 38.44
CA ALA A 160 3.12 -4.34 39.52
C ALA A 160 4.06 -5.32 40.22
N LEU A 161 4.89 -6.07 39.47
CA LEU A 161 5.91 -6.95 40.04
C LEU A 161 6.96 -6.17 40.82
N GLY A 162 7.46 -5.06 40.26
CA GLY A 162 8.39 -4.17 40.96
C GLY A 162 7.79 -3.62 42.25
N PHE A 163 6.55 -3.14 42.20
CA PHE A 163 5.81 -2.69 43.38
C PHE A 163 5.61 -3.81 44.41
N PHE A 164 5.25 -5.01 43.97
CA PHE A 164 5.02 -6.17 44.85
C PHE A 164 6.29 -6.65 45.56
N VAL A 165 7.42 -6.71 44.85
CA VAL A 165 8.73 -7.06 45.44
C VAL A 165 9.16 -6.03 46.47
N VAL A 166 9.03 -4.73 46.15
CA VAL A 166 9.41 -3.63 47.04
C VAL A 166 8.49 -3.54 48.26
N SER A 167 7.18 -3.70 48.08
CA SER A 167 6.19 -3.64 49.16
C SER A 167 6.29 -4.79 50.17
N ARG A 168 6.89 -5.92 49.78
CA ARG A 168 7.24 -7.00 50.73
C ARG A 168 8.49 -6.71 51.58
N GLY A 169 9.35 -5.81 51.14
CA GLY A 169 10.70 -5.64 51.70
C GLY A 169 10.91 -4.46 52.67
N GLY A 170 10.12 -3.38 52.61
CA GLY A 170 10.39 -2.23 53.50
C GLY A 170 9.43 -1.04 53.37
N ARG A 171 9.33 -0.26 54.45
CA ARG A 171 8.57 1.00 54.52
C ARG A 171 9.21 2.03 53.60
N TRP A 172 8.42 2.54 52.65
CA TRP A 172 8.84 3.54 51.66
C TRP A 172 9.51 4.75 52.35
N SER A 173 10.77 5.01 52.04
CA SER A 173 11.41 6.28 52.40
C SER A 173 11.08 7.32 51.35
N VAL A 174 10.90 8.58 51.75
CA VAL A 174 10.68 9.71 50.82
C VAL A 174 11.82 9.81 49.79
N LYS A 175 13.03 9.39 50.16
CA LYS A 175 14.19 9.36 49.26
C LYS A 175 14.04 8.35 48.12
N ASP A 176 13.42 7.20 48.38
CA ASP A 176 13.21 6.14 47.39
C ASP A 176 12.12 6.55 46.39
N LEU A 177 11.07 7.21 46.86
CA LEU A 177 10.03 7.81 46.02
C LEU A 177 10.60 8.88 45.09
N VAL A 178 11.45 9.77 45.62
CA VAL A 178 12.11 10.80 44.83
C VAL A 178 13.08 10.20 43.80
N GLY A 179 13.84 9.17 44.18
CA GLY A 179 14.72 8.46 43.23
C GLY A 179 13.93 7.80 42.09
N ALA A 180 12.82 7.13 42.42
CA ALA A 180 11.96 6.49 41.43
C ALA A 180 11.31 7.50 40.48
N THR A 181 10.77 8.62 40.98
CA THR A 181 10.15 9.65 40.13
C THR A 181 11.17 10.32 39.21
N VAL A 182 12.37 10.62 39.71
CA VAL A 182 13.47 11.15 38.89
C VAL A 182 13.88 10.15 37.81
N GLY A 183 13.98 8.86 38.14
CA GLY A 183 14.31 7.81 37.18
C GLY A 183 13.27 7.66 36.06
N VAL A 184 11.98 7.71 36.42
CA VAL A 184 10.88 7.68 35.44
C VAL A 184 10.90 8.91 34.55
N ALA A 185 11.08 10.10 35.13
CA ALA A 185 11.15 11.36 34.37
C ALA A 185 12.34 11.37 33.40
N LEU A 186 13.51 10.88 33.83
CA LEU A 186 14.69 10.71 32.97
C LEU A 186 14.42 9.74 31.81
N SER A 187 13.79 8.59 32.09
CA SER A 187 13.48 7.59 31.07
C SER A 187 12.51 8.12 30.02
N LEU A 188 11.44 8.80 30.45
CA LEU A 188 10.51 9.48 29.54
C LEU A 188 11.20 10.59 28.75
N GLY A 189 12.11 11.34 29.38
CA GLY A 189 12.92 12.36 28.72
C GLY A 189 13.82 11.78 27.63
N VAL A 190 14.45 10.63 27.87
CA VAL A 190 15.25 9.92 26.85
C VAL A 190 14.36 9.46 25.69
N VAL A 191 13.19 8.87 25.97
CA VAL A 191 12.25 8.45 24.92
C VAL A 191 11.78 9.64 24.08
N ALA A 192 11.40 10.76 24.73
CA ALA A 192 11.01 11.98 24.04
C ALA A 192 12.16 12.57 23.21
N LEU A 193 13.38 12.57 23.75
CA LEU A 193 14.56 13.05 23.03
C LEU A 193 14.84 12.17 21.81
N LEU A 194 14.81 10.84 21.95
CA LEU A 194 14.99 9.91 20.83
C LEU A 194 13.92 10.11 19.77
N ASN A 195 12.67 10.35 20.18
CA ASN A 195 11.57 10.63 19.26
C ASN A 195 11.82 11.94 18.48
N ILE A 196 12.19 13.03 19.16
CA ILE A 196 12.53 14.32 18.51
C ILE A 196 13.74 14.16 17.59
N LEU A 197 14.77 13.42 18.01
CA LEU A 197 15.98 13.22 17.21
C LEU A 197 15.68 12.39 15.96
N GLY A 198 14.83 11.37 16.07
CA GLY A 198 14.40 10.55 14.94
C GLY A 198 13.52 11.30 13.94
N ASP A 199 12.65 12.18 14.42
CA ASP A 199 11.80 13.03 13.57
C ASP A 199 12.63 14.12 12.87
N ARG A 200 13.52 14.80 13.61
CA ARG A 200 14.33 15.89 13.08
C ARG A 200 15.49 15.42 12.20
N TYR A 201 16.09 14.27 12.50
CA TYR A 201 17.25 13.74 11.78
C TYR A 201 16.89 12.39 11.15
N HIS A 202 16.08 12.45 10.08
CA HIS A 202 15.73 11.27 9.29
C HIS A 202 16.93 10.83 8.43
N LYS A 203 17.88 10.10 9.01
CA LYS A 203 18.99 9.52 8.25
C LYS A 203 18.54 8.21 7.62
N ARG A 204 18.29 8.23 6.31
CA ARG A 204 18.00 7.03 5.52
C ARG A 204 19.31 6.28 5.28
N ILE A 205 19.53 5.25 6.09
CA ILE A 205 20.64 4.31 5.89
C ILE A 205 20.08 3.15 5.07
N ASP A 206 20.58 2.99 3.86
CA ASP A 206 20.25 1.83 3.03
C ASP A 206 20.98 0.61 3.59
N VAL A 207 20.22 -0.40 4.00
CA VAL A 207 20.73 -1.66 4.57
C VAL A 207 20.46 -2.84 3.63
N SER A 208 20.06 -2.56 2.38
CA SER A 208 19.82 -3.60 1.38
C SER A 208 21.14 -4.19 0.90
N GLU A 209 21.13 -5.49 0.62
CA GLU A 209 22.33 -6.24 0.20
C GLU A 209 22.99 -5.66 -1.06
N ASP A 210 22.19 -5.07 -1.96
CA ASP A 210 22.64 -4.47 -3.22
C ASP A 210 22.66 -2.92 -3.21
N ASN A 211 22.48 -2.26 -2.06
CA ASN A 211 22.38 -0.79 -1.95
C ASN A 211 21.38 -0.17 -2.95
N ARG A 212 20.21 -0.79 -3.12
CA ARG A 212 19.24 -0.47 -4.18
C ARG A 212 18.62 0.92 -4.08
N PHE A 213 18.71 1.56 -2.92
CA PHE A 213 18.21 2.92 -2.65
C PHE A 213 19.34 3.93 -2.47
N THR A 214 20.58 3.54 -2.77
CA THR A 214 21.74 4.42 -2.81
C THR A 214 21.97 4.89 -4.24
N LEU A 215 22.32 6.16 -4.41
CA LEU A 215 22.62 6.72 -5.73
C LEU A 215 23.77 5.93 -6.38
N ALA A 216 23.61 5.58 -7.67
CA ALA A 216 24.69 5.03 -8.46
C ALA A 216 25.85 6.04 -8.52
N SER A 217 27.10 5.56 -8.52
CA SER A 217 28.29 6.43 -8.53
C SER A 217 28.24 7.47 -9.66
N GLN A 218 27.74 7.07 -10.83
CA GLN A 218 27.58 7.94 -12.00
C GLN A 218 26.58 9.09 -11.77
N SER A 219 25.51 8.85 -11.00
CA SER A 219 24.53 9.89 -10.66
C SER A 219 25.10 10.88 -9.64
N VAL A 220 25.96 10.40 -8.74
CA VAL A 220 26.69 11.25 -7.80
C VAL A 220 27.67 12.14 -8.55
N ASP A 221 28.45 11.58 -9.48
CA ASP A 221 29.43 12.34 -10.27
C ASP A 221 28.77 13.48 -11.06
N VAL A 222 27.59 13.25 -11.65
CA VAL A 222 26.83 14.29 -12.38
C VAL A 222 26.28 15.36 -11.43
N LEU A 223 25.84 14.98 -10.23
CA LEU A 223 25.34 15.92 -9.22
C LEU A 223 26.48 16.81 -8.69
N ASP A 224 27.67 16.24 -8.52
CA ASP A 224 28.86 16.97 -8.08
C ASP A 224 29.32 17.96 -9.15
N GLU A 225 29.33 17.56 -10.43
CA GLU A 225 29.68 18.45 -11.55
C GLU A 225 28.69 19.62 -11.69
N LEU A 226 27.40 19.41 -11.40
CA LEU A 226 26.39 20.47 -11.39
C LEU A 226 26.48 21.39 -10.16
N THR A 227 26.99 20.88 -9.03
CA THR A 227 27.17 21.67 -7.80
C THR A 227 28.48 22.49 -7.85
N GLU A 228 29.51 21.99 -8.53
CA GLU A 228 30.78 22.71 -8.72
C GLU A 228 30.73 23.77 -9.84
N SER A 229 29.76 23.69 -10.75
CA SER A 229 29.62 24.58 -11.91
C SER A 229 28.64 25.76 -11.72
N GLY A 230 28.00 25.88 -10.55
CA GLY A 230 27.11 26.99 -10.17
C GLY A 230 27.69 27.92 -9.11
#